data_AF-A0A956QHT9-F1
#
_entry.id   AF-A0A956QHT9-F1
#
_cell.length_a   1.000
_cell.length_b   1.000
_cell.length_c   1.000
_cell.angle_alpha   90.00
_cell.angle_beta   90.00
_cell.angle_gamma   90.00
#
_symmetry.space_group_name_H-M   'P 1'
#
loop_
_entity.id
_entity.type
_entity.pdbx_description
1 polymer ?
#
loop_
_entity_poly.entity_id
_entity_poly.type
_entity_poly.pdbx_seq_one_letter_code
_entity_poly.pdbx_strand_id
1 'polypeptide(L)'
;MEERAGSLRYLPQLDGLRALAVAFVLWHHLSRGLWTTAWLAWGWFGVRLFFVLSGFLITRILVRERERVLAEEITRKEALVNFYARRSLRIFPVYYTYVLIDTIIRMVVFHQDCPALGWYLVYVQNFGFAAGLPAVNLHLWTLAVEEQFYWFWPLVVLFLPARHLKRAIVAMI
;
A
#
# COMPACT_ATOMS: atom_id res chain seq x y z
N MET A 1 4.63 -37.22 -11.67
CA MET A 1 4.22 -36.55 -10.42
C MET A 1 4.09 -35.08 -10.73
N GLU A 2 2.90 -34.65 -11.15
CA GLU A 2 2.59 -33.26 -11.49
C GLU A 2 2.44 -32.46 -10.19
N GLU A 3 3.43 -31.64 -9.85
CA GLU A 3 3.23 -30.57 -8.87
C GLU A 3 2.26 -29.55 -9.46
N ARG A 4 0.97 -29.73 -9.12
CA ARG A 4 -0.08 -28.74 -9.35
C ARG A 4 0.41 -27.36 -8.89
N ALA A 5 0.28 -26.36 -9.76
CA ALA A 5 0.59 -24.96 -9.52
C ALA A 5 0.12 -24.49 -8.13
N GLY A 6 1.03 -24.58 -7.16
CA GLY A 6 0.71 -24.43 -5.74
C GLY A 6 0.13 -23.06 -5.46
N SER A 7 -1.02 -23.00 -4.79
CA SER A 7 -1.56 -21.78 -4.20
C SER A 7 -0.43 -21.03 -3.46
N LEU A 8 -0.40 -19.69 -3.54
CA LEU A 8 0.56 -18.90 -2.76
C LEU A 8 0.43 -19.34 -1.32
N ARG A 9 1.43 -20.08 -0.82
CA ARG A 9 1.45 -20.52 0.57
C ARG A 9 1.24 -19.27 1.41
N TYR A 10 0.14 -19.26 2.15
CA TYR A 10 -0.18 -18.19 3.08
C TYR A 10 0.93 -18.17 4.14
N LEU A 11 1.50 -16.99 4.38
CA LEU A 11 2.62 -16.81 5.29
C LEU A 11 2.13 -16.01 6.51
N PRO A 12 1.53 -16.68 7.52
CA PRO A 12 0.96 -16.00 8.69
C PRO A 12 2.00 -15.19 9.46
N GLN A 13 3.28 -15.57 9.37
CA GLN A 13 4.40 -14.85 10.01
C GLN A 13 4.54 -13.42 9.48
N LEU A 14 4.30 -13.20 8.18
CA LEU A 14 4.36 -11.87 7.58
C LEU A 14 3.21 -10.99 8.04
N ASP A 15 2.02 -11.56 8.21
CA ASP A 15 0.88 -10.83 8.76
C ASP A 15 1.10 -10.46 10.23
N GLY A 16 1.75 -11.34 11.01
CA GLY A 16 2.18 -11.03 12.38
C GLY A 16 3.18 -9.85 12.43
N LEU A 17 4.18 -9.84 11.54
CA LEU A 17 5.12 -8.72 11.43
C LEU A 17 4.45 -7.41 10.98
N ARG A 18 3.45 -7.48 10.10
CA ARG A 18 2.66 -6.31 9.70
C ARG A 18 1.81 -5.79 10.86
N ALA A 19 1.19 -6.68 11.63
CA ALA A 19 0.45 -6.30 12.82
C ALA A 19 1.37 -5.60 13.84
N LEU A 20 2.58 -6.11 14.04
CA LEU A 20 3.59 -5.48 14.89
C LEU A 20 4.01 -4.10 14.35
N ALA A 21 4.23 -3.98 13.04
CA ALA A 21 4.56 -2.72 12.39
C ALA A 21 3.46 -1.66 12.61
N VAL A 22 2.19 -2.04 12.44
CA VAL A 22 1.04 -1.18 12.72
C VAL A 22 0.96 -0.84 14.20
N ALA A 23 1.23 -1.79 15.10
CA ALA A 23 1.23 -1.54 16.54
C ALA A 23 2.27 -0.47 16.93
N PHE A 24 3.47 -0.47 16.33
CA PHE A 24 4.45 0.60 16.56
C PHE A 24 3.95 1.96 16.06
N VAL A 25 3.26 2.01 14.92
CA VAL A 25 2.67 3.26 14.39
C VAL A 25 1.57 3.78 15.30
N LEU A 26 0.66 2.90 15.75
CA LEU A 26 -0.41 3.26 16.69
C LEU A 26 0.17 3.75 18.02
N TRP A 27 1.14 3.00 18.57
CA TRP A 27 1.83 3.35 19.81
C TRP A 27 2.45 4.75 19.72
N HIS A 28 3.10 5.06 18.59
CA HIS A 28 3.66 6.38 18.35
C HIS A 28 2.62 7.51 18.33
N HIS A 29 1.42 7.27 17.77
CA HIS A 29 0.38 8.30 17.70
C HIS A 29 -0.39 8.47 19.01
N LEU A 30 -0.59 7.38 19.77
CA LEU A 30 -1.29 7.37 21.06
C LEU A 30 -0.45 7.97 22.20
N SER A 31 0.88 7.92 22.10
CA SER A 31 1.82 8.34 23.15
C SER A 31 2.16 9.84 23.13
N ARG A 32 1.50 10.64 22.28
CA ARG A 32 1.73 12.09 22.16
C ARG A 32 1.53 12.78 23.51
N GLY A 33 2.64 13.22 24.12
CA GLY A 33 2.69 13.96 25.40
C GLY A 33 3.36 13.23 26.56
N LEU A 34 3.71 11.94 26.43
CA LEU A 34 4.21 11.13 27.56
C LEU A 34 5.68 10.68 27.46
N TRP A 35 6.37 10.79 26.31
CA TRP A 35 7.71 10.18 26.13
C TRP A 35 8.68 10.96 25.23
N THR A 36 9.98 10.67 25.40
CA THR A 36 11.17 11.34 24.81
C THR A 36 11.40 11.07 23.31
N THR A 37 12.37 11.78 22.71
CA THR A 37 12.76 11.70 21.29
C THR A 37 13.12 10.30 20.77
N ALA A 38 13.57 9.39 21.64
CA ALA A 38 13.91 8.01 21.25
C ALA A 38 12.69 7.22 20.74
N TRP A 39 11.48 7.57 21.19
CA TRP A 39 10.24 6.85 20.86
C TRP A 39 9.66 7.26 19.50
N LEU A 40 10.04 8.43 18.97
CA LEU A 40 9.75 8.82 17.59
C LEU A 40 10.37 7.83 16.58
N ALA A 41 11.53 7.27 16.87
CA ALA A 41 12.24 6.36 15.96
C ALA A 41 11.45 5.06 15.69
N TRP A 42 10.71 4.56 16.67
CA TRP A 42 9.94 3.31 16.56
C TRP A 42 8.71 3.43 15.66
N GLY A 43 8.03 4.58 15.66
CA GLY A 43 6.90 4.84 14.76
C GLY A 43 7.35 4.84 13.30
N TRP A 44 8.44 5.56 12.99
CA TRP A 44 9.03 5.58 11.65
C TRP A 44 9.58 4.21 11.22
N PHE A 45 10.17 3.45 12.15
CA PHE A 45 10.57 2.08 11.90
C PHE A 45 9.37 1.21 11.52
N GLY A 46 8.24 1.33 12.24
CA GLY A 46 6.99 0.64 11.92
C GLY A 46 6.50 0.94 10.50
N VAL A 47 6.49 2.21 10.09
CA VAL A 47 6.11 2.60 8.71
C VAL A 47 7.03 1.97 7.67
N ARG A 48 8.35 2.03 7.87
CA ARG A 48 9.34 1.43 6.95
C ARG A 48 9.16 -0.08 6.84
N LEU A 49 9.01 -0.76 7.98
CA LEU A 49 8.79 -2.19 8.04
C LEU A 49 7.51 -2.58 7.31
N PHE A 50 6.42 -1.84 7.51
CA PHE A 50 5.16 -2.07 6.80
C PHE A 50 5.34 -1.99 5.27
N PHE A 51 6.02 -0.95 4.78
CA PHE A 51 6.27 -0.80 3.34
C PHE A 51 7.14 -1.92 2.76
N VAL A 52 8.22 -2.30 3.46
CA VAL A 52 9.07 -3.42 3.01
C VAL A 52 8.27 -4.72 2.92
N LEU A 53 7.44 -5.02 3.92
CA LEU A 53 6.60 -6.22 3.94
C LEU A 53 5.53 -6.19 2.85
N SER A 54 4.86 -5.04 2.64
CA SER A 54 3.90 -4.87 1.56
C SER A 54 4.57 -5.08 0.21
N GLY A 55 5.70 -4.41 -0.05
CA GLY A 55 6.47 -4.53 -1.29
C GLY A 55 6.91 -5.96 -1.57
N PHE A 56 7.44 -6.66 -0.57
CA PHE A 56 7.79 -8.08 -0.67
C PHE A 56 6.59 -8.95 -1.05
N LEU A 57 5.45 -8.80 -0.35
CA LEU A 57 4.26 -9.61 -0.60
C LEU A 57 3.67 -9.34 -1.99
N ILE A 58 3.59 -8.07 -2.41
CA ILE A 58 3.13 -7.67 -3.74
C ILE A 58 4.03 -8.26 -4.82
N THR A 59 5.35 -8.11 -4.67
CA THR A 59 6.33 -8.63 -5.63
C THR A 59 6.21 -10.14 -5.75
N ARG A 60 6.08 -10.86 -4.63
CA ARG A 60 5.88 -12.32 -4.63
C ARG A 60 4.62 -12.73 -5.41
N ILE A 61 3.51 -11.99 -5.23
CA ILE A 61 2.27 -12.24 -5.98
C ILE A 61 2.49 -12.01 -7.47
N LEU A 62 3.12 -10.90 -7.85
CA LEU A 62 3.35 -10.53 -9.25
C LEU A 62 4.33 -11.47 -9.96
N VAL A 63 5.39 -11.92 -9.27
CA VAL A 63 6.33 -12.91 -9.81
C VAL A 63 5.60 -14.23 -10.13
N ARG A 64 4.69 -14.67 -9.27
CA ARG A 64 3.88 -15.86 -9.55
C ARG A 64 2.93 -15.65 -10.73
N GLU A 65 2.24 -14.51 -10.81
CA GLU A 65 1.40 -14.22 -11.98
C GLU A 65 2.25 -14.14 -13.26
N ARG A 66 3.48 -13.64 -13.17
CA ARG A 66 4.45 -13.65 -14.28
C ARG A 66 4.84 -15.07 -14.70
N GLU A 67 5.09 -15.97 -13.75
CA GLU A 67 5.39 -17.39 -14.05
C GLU A 67 4.24 -18.04 -14.82
N ARG A 68 2.99 -17.78 -14.41
CA ARG A 68 1.79 -18.27 -15.11
C ARG A 68 1.67 -17.69 -16.53
N VAL A 69 2.04 -16.41 -16.70
CA VAL A 69 2.12 -15.79 -18.03
C VAL A 69 3.20 -16.45 -18.90
N LEU A 70 4.36 -16.77 -18.34
CA LEU A 70 5.46 -17.42 -19.07
C LEU A 70 5.16 -18.87 -19.41
N ALA A 71 4.37 -19.55 -18.58
CA ALA A 71 3.85 -20.89 -18.83
C ALA A 71 2.63 -20.91 -19.78
N GLU A 72 2.27 -19.75 -20.36
CA GLU A 72 1.13 -19.59 -21.28
C GLU A 72 -0.24 -19.96 -20.69
N GLU A 73 -0.35 -20.04 -19.35
CA GLU A 73 -1.62 -20.33 -18.66
C GLU A 73 -2.60 -19.15 -18.70
N ILE A 74 -2.04 -17.93 -18.67
CA ILE A 74 -2.79 -16.67 -18.69
C ILE A 74 -2.05 -15.63 -19.52
N THR A 75 -2.78 -14.64 -20.01
CA THR A 75 -2.20 -13.48 -20.66
C THR A 75 -1.70 -12.45 -19.65
N ARG A 76 -0.77 -11.58 -20.06
CA ARG A 76 -0.34 -10.41 -19.25
C ARG A 76 -1.50 -9.52 -18.86
N LYS A 77 -2.49 -9.38 -19.75
CA LYS A 77 -3.70 -8.60 -19.50
C LYS A 77 -4.52 -9.18 -18.35
N GLU A 78 -4.74 -10.50 -18.35
CA GLU A 78 -5.45 -11.18 -17.27
C GLU A 78 -4.69 -11.10 -15.95
N ALA A 79 -3.36 -11.24 -15.96
CA ALA A 79 -2.52 -11.05 -14.77
C ALA A 79 -2.72 -9.65 -14.15
N LEU A 80 -2.72 -8.60 -14.98
CA LEU A 80 -2.97 -7.23 -14.52
C LEU A 80 -4.39 -7.05 -13.98
N VAL A 81 -5.42 -7.49 -14.72
CA VAL A 81 -6.82 -7.37 -14.31
C VAL A 81 -7.04 -8.09 -12.98
N ASN A 82 -6.54 -9.31 -12.84
CA ASN A 82 -6.63 -10.08 -11.61
C ASN A 82 -5.93 -9.38 -10.45
N PHE A 83 -4.76 -8.79 -10.68
CA PHE A 83 -4.04 -8.03 -9.66
C PHE A 83 -4.84 -6.81 -9.19
N TYR A 84 -5.24 -5.94 -10.11
CA TYR A 84 -5.96 -4.71 -9.78
C TYR A 84 -7.33 -4.99 -9.19
N ALA A 85 -8.12 -5.90 -9.78
CA ALA A 85 -9.46 -6.23 -9.29
C ALA A 85 -9.46 -6.69 -7.83
N ARG A 86 -8.56 -7.61 -7.46
CA ARG A 86 -8.45 -8.09 -6.07
C ARG A 86 -8.06 -6.99 -5.08
N ARG A 87 -7.21 -6.05 -5.51
CA ARG A 87 -6.75 -4.94 -4.67
C ARG A 87 -7.83 -3.87 -4.52
N SER A 88 -8.43 -3.45 -5.62
CA SER A 88 -9.51 -2.47 -5.63
C SER A 88 -10.71 -2.96 -4.82
N LEU A 89 -11.16 -4.21 -4.99
CA LEU A 89 -12.27 -4.77 -4.21
C LEU A 89 -11.99 -4.86 -2.70
N ARG A 90 -10.71 -4.92 -2.30
CA ARG A 90 -10.32 -4.95 -0.89
C ARG A 90 -10.17 -3.55 -0.29
N ILE A 91 -9.57 -2.62 -1.02
CA ILE A 91 -9.14 -1.32 -0.49
C ILE A 91 -10.21 -0.25 -0.73
N PHE A 92 -10.77 -0.18 -1.93
CA PHE A 92 -11.64 0.92 -2.34
C PHE A 92 -12.91 1.03 -1.49
N PRO A 93 -13.64 -0.07 -1.17
CA PRO A 93 -14.85 0.06 -0.37
C PRO A 93 -14.58 0.70 0.99
N VAL A 94 -13.55 0.26 1.69
CA VAL A 94 -13.21 0.77 3.02
C VAL A 94 -12.69 2.21 2.92
N TYR A 95 -11.79 2.49 1.98
CA TYR A 95 -11.20 3.80 1.80
C TYR A 95 -12.23 4.87 1.44
N TYR A 96 -13.04 4.65 0.40
CA TYR A 96 -14.02 5.65 -0.03
C TYR A 96 -15.15 5.80 0.99
N THR A 97 -15.53 4.74 1.70
CA THR A 97 -16.48 4.85 2.81
C THR A 97 -15.91 5.75 3.92
N TYR A 98 -14.66 5.56 4.30
CA TYR A 98 -14.00 6.41 5.29
C TYR A 98 -13.93 7.88 4.83
N VAL A 99 -13.45 8.13 3.61
CA VAL A 99 -13.34 9.49 3.06
C VAL A 99 -14.71 10.16 2.97
N LEU A 100 -15.75 9.43 2.57
CA LEU A 100 -17.13 9.92 2.51
C LEU A 100 -17.65 10.30 3.90
N ILE A 101 -17.52 9.41 4.88
CA ILE A 101 -17.98 9.65 6.25
C ILE A 101 -17.22 10.81 6.88
N ASP A 102 -15.90 10.85 6.77
CA ASP A 102 -15.08 11.96 7.29
C ASP A 102 -15.47 13.30 6.65
N THR A 103 -15.70 13.32 5.33
CA THR A 103 -16.15 14.53 4.63
C THR A 103 -17.52 14.99 5.11
N ILE A 104 -18.48 14.08 5.24
CA ILE A 104 -19.83 14.40 5.74
C ILE A 104 -19.74 14.96 7.16
N ILE A 105 -19.00 14.31 8.06
CA ILE A 105 -18.84 14.77 9.44
C ILE A 105 -18.23 16.17 9.47
N ARG A 106 -17.19 16.43 8.68
CA ARG A 106 -16.54 17.75 8.60
C ARG A 106 -17.48 18.85 8.13
N MET A 107 -18.21 18.61 7.05
CA MET A 107 -19.11 19.61 6.48
C MET A 107 -20.35 19.85 7.35
N VAL A 108 -20.94 18.79 7.89
CA VAL A 108 -22.23 18.86 8.61
C VAL A 108 -22.06 19.17 10.09
N VAL A 109 -21.11 18.52 10.77
CA VAL A 109 -20.93 18.66 12.23
C VAL A 109 -19.97 19.79 12.57
N PHE A 110 -18.86 19.90 11.84
CA PHE A 110 -17.82 20.89 12.13
C PHE A 110 -17.91 22.16 11.28
N HIS A 111 -18.79 22.20 10.28
CA HIS A 111 -18.92 23.30 9.31
C HIS A 111 -17.58 23.71 8.68
N GLN A 112 -16.75 22.70 8.36
CA GLN A 112 -15.43 22.85 7.75
C GLN A 112 -15.43 22.33 6.31
N ASP A 113 -14.85 23.11 5.41
CA ASP A 113 -14.58 22.68 4.05
C ASP A 113 -13.46 21.64 3.98
N CYS A 114 -13.49 20.81 2.93
CA CYS A 114 -12.47 19.82 2.62
C CYS A 114 -11.74 20.16 1.31
N PRO A 115 -10.86 21.18 1.29
CA PRO A 115 -10.15 21.58 0.07
C PRO A 115 -9.26 20.47 -0.51
N ALA A 116 -8.87 19.50 0.32
CA ALA A 116 -8.06 18.35 -0.09
C ALA A 116 -8.88 17.17 -0.65
N LEU A 117 -10.21 17.23 -0.70
CA LEU A 117 -11.06 16.08 -1.10
C LEU A 117 -10.65 15.49 -2.45
N GLY A 118 -10.42 16.33 -3.47
CA GLY A 118 -9.98 15.87 -4.79
C GLY A 118 -8.68 15.09 -4.76
N TRP A 119 -7.75 15.44 -3.84
CA TRP A 119 -6.48 14.75 -3.68
C TRP A 119 -6.64 13.36 -3.05
N TYR A 120 -7.56 13.21 -2.10
CA TYR A 120 -7.90 11.91 -1.52
C TYR A 120 -8.58 11.00 -2.54
N LEU A 121 -9.46 11.53 -3.39
CA LEU A 121 -10.19 10.73 -4.38
C LEU A 121 -9.27 10.06 -5.41
N VAL A 122 -8.10 10.64 -5.67
CA VAL A 122 -7.13 10.11 -6.65
C VAL A 122 -5.85 9.59 -6.01
N TYR A 123 -5.81 9.43 -4.68
CA TYR A 123 -4.66 8.94 -3.91
C TYR A 123 -3.36 9.75 -4.13
N VAL A 124 -3.45 11.09 -4.17
CA VAL A 124 -2.29 11.98 -4.33
C VAL A 124 -2.13 13.01 -3.20
N GLN A 125 -2.85 12.86 -2.09
CA GLN A 125 -2.81 13.77 -0.94
C GLN A 125 -1.40 14.00 -0.37
N ASN A 126 -0.47 13.05 -0.52
CA ASN A 126 0.92 13.23 -0.12
C ASN A 126 1.59 14.42 -0.85
N PHE A 127 1.30 14.61 -2.14
CA PHE A 127 1.79 15.78 -2.90
C PHE A 127 1.08 17.05 -2.46
N GLY A 128 -0.22 16.96 -2.16
CA GLY A 128 -1.00 18.06 -1.61
C GLY A 128 -0.41 18.58 -0.29
N PHE A 129 -0.07 17.68 0.64
CA PHE A 129 0.59 18.04 1.90
C PHE A 129 1.95 18.68 1.66
N ALA A 130 2.75 18.15 0.72
CA ALA A 130 4.02 18.75 0.35
C ALA A 130 3.87 20.15 -0.29
N ALA A 131 2.76 20.40 -0.98
CA ALA A 131 2.39 21.69 -1.56
C ALA A 131 1.75 22.66 -0.54
N GLY A 132 1.68 22.30 0.74
CA GLY A 132 1.18 23.17 1.81
C GLY A 132 -0.30 22.99 2.15
N LEU A 133 -0.99 21.97 1.62
CA LEU A 133 -2.33 21.65 2.09
C LEU A 133 -2.29 21.19 3.56
N PRO A 134 -3.35 21.50 4.34
CA PRO A 134 -3.46 21.03 5.70
C PRO A 134 -3.29 19.51 5.80
N ALA A 135 -2.40 19.10 6.70
CA ALA A 135 -2.08 17.71 6.98
C ALA A 135 -3.19 17.02 7.81
N VAL A 136 -4.39 17.00 7.25
CA VAL A 136 -5.56 16.30 7.76
C VAL A 136 -5.43 14.82 7.38
N ASN A 137 -5.98 13.89 8.18
CA ASN A 137 -5.97 12.45 7.91
C ASN A 137 -4.60 11.92 7.45
N LEU A 138 -3.52 12.41 8.07
CA LEU A 138 -2.15 12.10 7.67
C LEU A 138 -1.94 10.61 7.48
N HIS A 139 -2.46 9.76 8.36
CA HIS A 139 -2.34 8.31 8.24
C HIS A 139 -2.77 7.71 6.88
N LEU A 140 -3.59 8.38 6.06
CA LEU A 140 -3.93 7.96 4.70
C LEU A 140 -2.80 8.15 3.68
N TRP A 141 -1.77 8.96 3.98
CA TRP A 141 -0.65 9.20 3.06
C TRP A 141 0.11 7.92 2.72
N THR A 142 0.22 6.98 3.67
CA THR A 142 0.90 5.71 3.45
C THR A 142 0.14 4.83 2.45
N LEU A 143 -1.20 4.85 2.51
CA LEU A 143 -2.05 4.14 1.57
C LEU A 143 -1.99 4.74 0.16
N ALA A 144 -1.90 6.07 0.04
CA ALA A 144 -1.68 6.73 -1.26
C ALA A 144 -0.36 6.31 -1.90
N VAL A 145 0.73 6.28 -1.13
CA VAL A 145 2.02 5.79 -1.63
C VAL A 145 1.92 4.31 -2.04
N GLU A 146 1.17 3.49 -1.29
CA GLU A 146 0.95 2.09 -1.66
C GLU A 146 0.13 1.95 -2.98
N GLU A 147 -0.90 2.78 -3.18
CA GLU A 147 -1.68 2.79 -4.44
C GLU A 147 -0.83 3.26 -5.63
N GLN A 148 -0.02 4.30 -5.47
CA GLN A 148 0.94 4.76 -6.48
C GLN A 148 1.92 3.65 -6.87
N PHE A 149 2.39 2.87 -5.90
CA PHE A 149 3.20 1.69 -6.14
C PHE A 149 2.46 0.63 -6.95
N TYR A 150 1.15 0.45 -6.74
CA TYR A 150 0.34 -0.48 -7.53
C TYR A 150 0.21 -0.09 -9.00
N TRP A 151 0.26 1.20 -9.34
CA TRP A 151 0.18 1.61 -10.76
C TRP A 151 1.46 1.27 -11.52
N PHE A 152 2.61 1.37 -10.86
CA PHE A 152 3.92 1.23 -11.50
C PHE A 152 4.46 -0.20 -11.43
N TRP A 153 4.43 -0.83 -10.25
CA TRP A 153 5.19 -2.04 -10.00
C TRP A 153 4.73 -3.29 -10.77
N PRO A 154 3.41 -3.56 -10.94
CA PRO A 154 2.94 -4.66 -11.78
C PRO A 154 3.44 -4.57 -13.22
N LEU A 155 3.50 -3.35 -13.77
CA LEU A 155 4.01 -3.10 -15.11
C LEU A 155 5.50 -3.45 -15.18
N VAL A 156 6.29 -3.03 -14.20
CA VAL A 156 7.71 -3.40 -14.11
C VAL A 156 7.87 -4.92 -14.04
N VAL A 157 7.17 -5.60 -13.13
CA VAL A 157 7.37 -7.04 -12.92
C VAL A 157 6.91 -7.88 -14.12
N LEU A 158 5.79 -7.54 -14.77
CA LEU A 158 5.20 -8.34 -15.84
C LEU A 158 5.83 -8.09 -17.23
N PHE A 159 6.35 -6.89 -17.48
CA PHE A 159 6.89 -6.51 -18.79
C PHE A 159 8.41 -6.44 -18.85
N LEU A 160 9.09 -6.19 -17.72
CA LEU A 160 10.56 -6.08 -17.72
C LEU A 160 11.21 -7.48 -17.84
N PRO A 161 12.24 -7.67 -18.69
CA PRO A 161 12.97 -8.93 -18.79
C PRO A 161 13.56 -9.37 -17.44
N ALA A 162 13.58 -10.68 -17.15
CA ALA A 162 13.99 -11.21 -15.84
C ALA A 162 15.41 -10.78 -15.44
N ARG A 163 16.31 -10.65 -16.42
CA ARG A 163 17.68 -10.13 -16.24
C ARG A 163 17.76 -8.70 -15.69
N HIS A 164 16.77 -7.86 -15.96
CA HIS A 164 16.70 -6.48 -15.48
C HIS A 164 15.86 -6.34 -14.22
N LEU A 165 15.02 -7.33 -13.90
CA LEU A 165 14.15 -7.28 -12.72
C LEU A 165 14.95 -7.20 -11.41
N LYS A 166 16.05 -7.95 -11.30
CA LYS A 166 16.95 -7.85 -10.13
C LYS A 166 17.53 -6.45 -9.96
N ARG A 167 17.92 -5.80 -11.06
CA ARG A 167 18.44 -4.42 -11.04
C ARG A 167 17.37 -3.42 -10.65
N ALA A 168 16.15 -3.58 -11.17
CA ALA A 168 15.01 -2.72 -10.82
C ALA A 168 14.64 -2.84 -9.34
N ILE A 169 14.69 -4.05 -8.76
CA ILE A 169 14.44 -4.27 -7.32
C ILE A 169 15.53 -3.57 -6.49
N VAL A 170 16.81 -3.74 -6.84
CA VAL A 170 17.92 -3.13 -6.10
C VAL A 170 17.90 -1.61 -6.19
N ALA A 171 17.56 -1.04 -7.35
CA ALA A 171 17.48 0.41 -7.54
C ALA A 171 16.37 1.10 -6.73
N MET A 172 15.44 0.32 -6.17
CA MET A 172 14.28 0.81 -5.44
C MET A 172 14.47 0.74 -3.91
N ILE A 173 15.57 0.15 -3.44
CA ILE A 173 15.99 0.07 -2.03
C ILE A 173 17.00 1.18 -1.77
#